data_AF-A0A525C272-F1
#
_entry.id   AF-A0A525C272-F1
#
_cell.length_a   1.000
_cell.length_b   1.000
_cell.length_c   1.000
_cell.angle_alpha   90.00
_cell.angle_beta   90.00
_cell.angle_gamma   90.00
#
_symmetry.space_group_name_H-M   'P 1'
#
loop_
_entity.id
_entity.type
_entity.pdbx_description
1 polymer ?
#
loop_
_entity_poly.entity_id
_entity_poly.type
_entity_poly.pdbx_seq_one_letter_code
_entity_poly.pdbx_strand_id
1 'polypeptide(L)'
;MKRFGKGDGGFTMLEIIAVIVVVAVLAAMAFSSMDRNDETVATARAIESQLRFAQLKAMSDVEEWGIQVTADSCTLMYNGIASTTVFMPGESTSIYNFPSGVTVSGGTGLIEFDYRG
;
A
#
# COMPACT_ATOMS: atom_id res chain seq x y z
N MET A 1 -45.03 42.17 40.40
CA MET A 1 -45.16 41.58 39.04
C MET A 1 -43.76 41.27 38.51
N LYS A 2 -43.63 40.12 37.86
CA LYS A 2 -42.43 39.30 37.62
C LYS A 2 -41.43 40.01 36.70
N ARG A 3 -40.16 40.17 37.11
CA ARG A 3 -39.10 40.66 36.23
C ARG A 3 -38.55 39.51 35.40
N PHE A 4 -38.66 39.63 34.08
CA PHE A 4 -37.95 38.79 33.11
C PHE A 4 -36.53 39.33 32.96
N GLY A 5 -35.53 38.46 33.12
CA GLY A 5 -34.13 38.73 32.82
C GLY A 5 -33.52 37.44 32.29
N LYS A 6 -33.09 37.48 31.04
CA LYS A 6 -32.90 36.36 30.13
C LYS A 6 -31.51 35.74 30.34
N GLY A 7 -31.44 34.45 30.63
CA GLY A 7 -30.19 33.70 30.60
C GLY A 7 -29.83 33.37 29.16
N ASP A 8 -29.40 34.38 28.38
CA ASP A 8 -28.84 34.16 27.05
C ASP A 8 -27.40 33.62 27.23
N GLY A 9 -27.30 32.30 27.42
CA GLY A 9 -26.05 31.57 27.57
C GLY A 9 -25.29 31.49 26.25
N GLY A 10 -24.54 32.55 25.94
CA GLY A 10 -23.55 32.53 24.86
C GLY A 10 -22.30 31.76 25.27
N PHE A 11 -21.64 31.15 24.28
CA PHE A 11 -20.33 30.52 24.46
C PHE A 11 -19.34 31.52 25.05
N THR A 12 -18.68 31.15 26.14
CA THR A 12 -17.64 31.99 26.71
C THR A 12 -16.38 31.96 25.83
N MET A 13 -15.59 33.04 25.84
CA MET A 13 -14.29 33.06 25.14
C MET A 13 -13.39 31.90 25.58
N LEU A 14 -13.47 31.52 26.85
CA LEU A 14 -12.72 30.41 27.42
C LEU A 14 -13.19 29.05 26.87
N GLU A 15 -14.49 28.85 26.70
CA GLU A 15 -15.02 27.65 26.03
C GLU A 15 -14.60 27.57 24.57
N ILE A 16 -14.58 28.69 23.83
CA ILE A 16 -14.13 28.69 22.43
C ILE A 16 -12.66 28.25 22.35
N ILE A 17 -11.80 28.77 23.24
CA ILE A 17 -10.40 28.36 23.31
C ILE A 17 -10.29 26.87 23.66
N ALA A 18 -11.06 26.40 24.64
CA ALA A 18 -11.07 24.99 25.04
C ALA A 18 -11.49 24.06 23.88
N VAL A 19 -12.52 24.43 23.12
CA VAL A 19 -12.98 23.68 21.95
C VAL A 19 -11.91 23.64 20.86
N ILE A 20 -11.24 24.77 20.58
CA ILE A 20 -10.15 24.82 19.58
C ILE A 20 -9.00 23.88 19.99
N VAL A 21 -8.62 23.89 21.27
CA VAL A 21 -7.56 23.00 21.78
C VAL A 21 -7.96 21.53 21.65
N VAL A 22 -9.19 21.18 22.02
CA VAL A 22 -9.70 19.80 21.88
C VAL A 22 -9.72 19.38 20.41
N VAL A 23 -10.23 20.22 19.51
CA VAL A 23 -10.25 19.93 18.07
C VAL A 23 -8.84 19.78 17.50
N ALA A 24 -7.88 20.60 17.93
CA ALA A 24 -6.48 20.49 17.49
C ALA A 24 -5.83 19.16 17.92
N VAL A 25 -6.08 18.72 19.16
CA VAL A 25 -5.59 17.42 19.64
C VAL A 25 -6.24 16.26 18.88
N LEU A 26 -7.57 16.31 18.69
CA LEU A 26 -8.29 15.29 17.93
C LEU A 26 -7.83 15.23 16.47
N ALA A 27 -7.58 16.38 15.84
CA ALA A 27 -7.02 16.45 14.49
C ALA A 27 -5.63 15.82 14.43
N ALA A 28 -4.74 16.13 15.39
CA ALA A 28 -3.41 15.54 15.44
C ALA A 28 -3.45 14.01 15.59
N MET A 29 -4.36 13.47 16.42
CA MET A 29 -4.53 12.04 16.58
C MET A 29 -5.13 11.37 15.34
N ALA A 30 -6.07 12.01 14.65
CA ALA A 30 -6.70 11.49 13.44
C ALA A 30 -5.68 11.21 12.32
N PHE A 31 -4.62 12.03 12.19
CA PHE A 31 -3.56 11.79 11.20
C PHE A 31 -2.62 10.63 11.55
N SER A 32 -2.54 10.22 12.83
CA SER A 32 -1.63 9.14 13.26
C SER A 32 -2.14 7.73 12.92
N SER A 33 -3.42 7.59 12.58
CA SER A 33 -4.08 6.30 12.35
C SER A 33 -4.18 5.90 10.88
N MET A 34 -3.53 6.63 9.95
CA MET A 34 -3.41 6.18 8.57
C MET A 34 -2.41 5.02 8.54
N ASP A 35 -2.94 3.82 8.75
CA ASP A 35 -2.18 2.61 9.03
C ASP A 35 -1.43 2.15 7.77
N ARG A 36 -0.15 2.51 7.65
CA ARG A 36 0.72 2.09 6.54
C ARG A 36 0.99 0.58 6.51
N ASN A 37 0.60 -0.12 7.58
CA ASN A 37 0.77 -1.56 7.70
C ASN A 37 -0.12 -2.33 6.71
N ASP A 38 -1.32 -1.83 6.40
CA ASP A 38 -2.24 -2.48 5.45
C ASP A 38 -1.65 -2.52 4.03
N GLU A 39 -1.10 -1.40 3.58
CA GLU A 39 -0.45 -1.29 2.26
C GLU A 39 0.80 -2.19 2.16
N THR A 40 1.58 -2.29 3.23
CA THR A 40 2.77 -3.16 3.27
C THR A 40 2.38 -4.64 3.20
N VAL A 41 1.33 -5.04 3.93
CA VAL A 41 0.82 -6.43 3.90
C VAL A 41 0.19 -6.75 2.56
N ALA A 42 -0.55 -5.82 1.96
CA ALA A 42 -1.12 -5.98 0.63
C ALA A 42 -0.02 -6.14 -0.44
N THR A 43 1.01 -5.30 -0.38
CA THR A 43 2.19 -5.37 -1.27
C THR A 43 2.90 -6.71 -1.13
N ALA A 44 3.12 -7.21 0.08
CA ALA A 44 3.75 -8.51 0.31
C ALA A 44 2.94 -9.67 -0.30
N ARG A 45 1.61 -9.64 -0.17
CA ARG A 45 0.72 -10.64 -0.80
C ARG A 45 0.71 -10.54 -2.32
N ALA A 46 0.81 -9.33 -2.88
CA ALA A 46 0.94 -9.14 -4.32
C ALA A 46 2.23 -9.79 -4.85
N ILE A 47 3.36 -9.56 -4.17
CA ILE A 47 4.65 -10.18 -4.52
C ILE A 47 4.59 -11.71 -4.39
N GLU A 48 3.99 -12.24 -3.32
CA GLU A 48 3.81 -13.69 -3.14
C GLU A 48 2.99 -14.32 -4.28
N SER A 49 1.89 -13.67 -4.68
CA SER A 49 1.06 -14.10 -5.81
C SER A 49 1.87 -14.12 -7.12
N GLN A 50 2.68 -13.09 -7.34
CA GLN A 50 3.53 -12.99 -8.54
C GLN A 50 4.62 -14.05 -8.59
N LEU A 51 5.27 -14.33 -7.45
CA LEU A 51 6.25 -15.42 -7.34
C LEU A 51 5.63 -16.77 -7.72
N ARG A 52 4.45 -17.08 -7.16
CA ARG A 52 3.73 -18.32 -7.48
C ARG A 52 3.31 -18.38 -8.95
N PHE A 53 2.87 -17.25 -9.50
CA PHE A 53 2.50 -17.17 -10.91
C PHE A 53 3.71 -17.44 -11.82
N ALA A 54 4.85 -16.79 -11.56
CA ALA A 54 6.08 -17.02 -12.32
C ALA A 54 6.56 -18.47 -12.21
N GLN A 55 6.52 -19.06 -11.02
CA GLN A 55 6.89 -20.46 -10.81
C GLN A 55 5.97 -21.43 -11.56
N LEU A 56 4.65 -21.25 -11.46
CA LEU A 56 3.68 -22.09 -12.19
C LEU A 56 3.84 -21.95 -13.71
N LYS A 57 4.20 -20.75 -14.18
CA LYS A 57 4.50 -20.49 -15.59
C LYS A 57 5.78 -21.20 -16.03
N ALA A 58 6.86 -21.12 -15.25
CA ALA A 58 8.11 -21.83 -15.51
C ALA A 58 7.89 -23.35 -15.59
N MET A 59 7.12 -23.92 -14.65
CA MET A 59 6.80 -25.35 -14.67
C MET A 59 5.91 -25.79 -15.85
N SER A 60 5.18 -24.85 -16.44
CA SER A 60 4.28 -25.10 -17.57
C SER A 60 4.92 -24.76 -18.93
N ASP A 61 6.12 -24.22 -18.94
CA ASP A 61 6.84 -23.74 -20.10
C ASP A 61 8.24 -24.38 -20.16
N VAL A 62 8.90 -24.33 -21.31
CA VAL A 62 10.30 -24.79 -21.45
C VAL A 62 11.26 -23.67 -21.08
N GLU A 63 10.81 -22.43 -21.23
CA GLU A 63 11.59 -21.22 -21.01
C GLU A 63 11.54 -20.76 -19.55
N GLU A 64 12.58 -20.03 -19.13
CA GLU A 64 12.70 -19.51 -17.78
C GLU A 64 11.71 -18.36 -17.54
N TRP A 65 11.00 -18.43 -16.42
CA TRP A 65 10.12 -17.35 -15.96
C TRP A 65 10.58 -16.88 -14.59
N GLY A 66 10.42 -15.59 -14.32
CA GLY A 66 10.89 -15.03 -13.06
C GLY A 66 10.22 -13.71 -12.72
N ILE A 67 10.69 -13.11 -11.64
CA ILE A 67 10.34 -11.74 -11.27
C ILE A 67 11.60 -10.94 -10.97
N GLN A 68 11.60 -9.69 -11.42
CA GLN A 68 12.58 -8.69 -11.03
C GLN A 68 11.96 -7.82 -9.95
N VAL A 69 12.51 -7.90 -8.74
CA VAL A 69 12.11 -7.04 -7.62
C VAL A 69 13.09 -5.87 -7.52
N THR A 70 12.55 -4.65 -7.52
CA THR A 70 13.30 -3.43 -7.22
C THR A 70 12.82 -2.85 -5.88
N ALA A 71 13.37 -1.69 -5.48
CA ALA A 71 12.94 -1.04 -4.24
C ALA A 71 11.45 -0.67 -4.26
N ASP A 72 10.93 -0.31 -5.44
CA ASP A 72 9.63 0.34 -5.60
C ASP A 72 8.69 -0.40 -6.55
N SER A 73 9.12 -1.51 -7.14
CA SER A 73 8.30 -2.27 -8.10
C SER A 73 8.69 -3.74 -8.21
N CYS A 74 7.77 -4.52 -8.75
CA CYS A 74 7.97 -5.90 -9.16
C CYS A 74 7.59 -6.06 -10.64
N THR A 75 8.44 -6.69 -11.44
CA THR A 75 8.22 -6.89 -12.88
C THR A 75 8.33 -8.37 -13.25
N LEU A 76 7.40 -8.87 -14.06
CA LEU A 76 7.44 -10.24 -14.56
C LEU A 76 8.51 -10.37 -15.66
N MET A 77 9.38 -11.36 -15.52
CA MET A 77 10.47 -11.67 -16.43
C MET A 77 10.15 -12.94 -17.22
N TYR A 78 10.51 -12.93 -18.50
CA TYR A 78 10.47 -14.08 -19.40
C TYR A 78 11.81 -14.15 -20.13
N ASN A 79 12.54 -15.25 -19.94
CA ASN A 79 13.88 -15.47 -20.49
C ASN A 79 14.82 -14.25 -20.27
N GLY A 80 14.93 -13.81 -19.01
CA GLY A 80 15.76 -12.68 -18.59
C GLY A 80 15.29 -11.29 -19.05
N ILE A 81 14.15 -11.16 -19.73
CA ILE A 81 13.63 -9.89 -20.26
C ILE A 81 12.25 -9.58 -19.67
N ALA A 82 11.92 -8.29 -19.49
CA ALA A 82 10.58 -7.85 -19.12
C ALA A 82 9.51 -8.44 -20.05
N SER A 83 8.56 -9.17 -19.49
CA SER A 83 7.44 -9.71 -20.25
C SER A 83 6.61 -8.56 -20.78
N THR A 84 6.24 -8.58 -22.06
CA THR A 84 5.40 -7.55 -22.70
C THR A 84 4.05 -8.09 -23.14
N THR A 85 3.90 -9.41 -23.14
CA THR A 85 2.73 -10.12 -23.70
C THR A 85 1.95 -10.88 -22.62
N VAL A 86 2.60 -11.23 -21.51
CA VAL A 86 1.96 -11.91 -20.39
C VAL A 86 1.92 -10.96 -19.21
N PHE A 87 0.71 -10.74 -18.70
CA PHE A 87 0.46 -9.88 -17.55
C PHE A 87 0.23 -10.70 -16.30
N MET A 88 0.48 -10.08 -15.16
CA MET A 88 0.23 -10.70 -13.87
C MET A 88 -1.28 -10.85 -13.64
N PRO A 89 -1.72 -11.84 -12.85
CA PRO A 89 -3.14 -12.00 -12.53
C PRO A 89 -3.71 -10.73 -11.89
N GLY A 90 -4.76 -10.17 -12.49
CA GLY A 90 -5.42 -8.95 -12.00
C GLY A 90 -4.77 -7.64 -12.45
N GLU A 91 -3.66 -7.69 -13.17
CA GLU A 91 -2.95 -6.51 -13.68
C GLU A 91 -3.14 -6.34 -15.19
N SER A 92 -3.17 -5.09 -15.63
CA SER A 92 -3.17 -4.75 -17.07
C SER A 92 -1.76 -4.60 -17.63
N THR A 93 -0.73 -4.70 -16.78
CA THR A 93 0.67 -4.58 -17.16
C THR A 93 1.51 -5.64 -16.46
N SER A 94 2.73 -5.83 -16.93
CA SER A 94 3.71 -6.75 -16.37
C SER A 94 4.49 -6.16 -15.19
N ILE A 95 4.18 -4.91 -14.83
CA ILE A 95 4.85 -4.15 -13.77
C ILE A 95 3.83 -3.82 -12.69
N TYR A 96 4.14 -4.21 -11.47
CA TYR A 96 3.40 -3.81 -10.29
C TYR A 96 4.23 -2.78 -9.52
N ASN A 97 3.72 -1.54 -9.46
CA ASN A 97 4.36 -0.46 -8.72
C ASN A 97 3.88 -0.46 -7.27
N PHE A 98 4.80 -0.32 -6.32
CA PHE A 98 4.47 -0.28 -4.91
C PHE A 98 3.81 1.06 -4.54
N PRO A 99 2.85 1.04 -3.61
CA PRO A 99 2.23 2.26 -3.11
C PRO A 99 3.25 3.14 -2.38
N SER A 100 2.99 4.45 -2.32
CA SER A 100 3.92 5.41 -1.73
C SER A 100 4.17 5.11 -0.25
N GLY A 101 5.45 5.07 0.13
CA GLY A 101 5.87 4.75 1.49
C GLY A 101 6.09 3.26 1.77
N VAL A 102 5.89 2.38 0.78
CA VAL A 102 6.31 0.97 0.84
C VAL A 102 7.56 0.80 -0.02
N THR A 103 8.62 0.25 0.58
CA THR A 103 9.89 -0.04 -0.13
C THR A 103 10.45 -1.40 0.30
N VAL A 104 11.09 -2.09 -0.63
CA VAL A 104 11.79 -3.36 -0.36
C VAL A 104 13.27 -3.05 -0.09
N SER A 105 13.73 -3.30 1.14
CA SER A 105 15.13 -3.07 1.52
C SER A 105 16.02 -4.33 1.46
N GLY A 106 15.43 -5.50 1.21
CA GLY A 106 16.14 -6.79 1.14
C GLY A 106 15.42 -7.76 0.22
N GLY A 107 16.18 -8.58 -0.51
CA GLY A 107 15.62 -9.47 -1.54
C GLY A 107 15.30 -8.77 -2.86
N THR A 108 15.90 -7.59 -3.12
CA THR A 108 15.90 -7.00 -4.46
C THR A 108 16.81 -7.80 -5.38
N GLY A 109 16.40 -7.94 -6.64
CA GLY A 109 17.11 -8.78 -7.60
C GLY A 109 16.17 -9.56 -8.49
N LEU A 110 16.79 -10.27 -9.42
CA LEU A 110 16.13 -11.20 -10.31
C LEU A 110 15.98 -12.54 -9.60
N ILE A 111 14.75 -13.05 -9.56
CA ILE A 111 14.41 -14.37 -9.05
C ILE A 111 13.85 -15.16 -10.23
N GLU A 112 14.60 -16.14 -10.68
CA GLU A 112 14.26 -16.98 -11.85
C GLU A 112 13.91 -18.40 -11.41
N PHE A 113 12.93 -18.97 -12.12
CA PHE A 113 12.48 -20.33 -11.98
C PHE A 113 12.69 -21.06 -13.31
N ASP A 114 13.17 -22.29 -13.22
CA ASP A 114 13.27 -23.20 -14.36
C ASP A 114 12.04 -24.13 -14.42
N TYR A 115 12.04 -25.05 -15.38
CA TYR A 115 10.98 -26.04 -15.56
C TYR A 115 10.82 -27.03 -14.37
N ARG A 116 11.71 -27.01 -13.38
CA ARG A 116 11.69 -27.87 -12.18
C ARG A 116 11.19 -27.13 -10.94
N GLY A 117 11.17 -25.80 -10.97
CA GLY A 117 10.50 -24.97 -9.99
C GLY A 117 11.38 -24.30 -8.95
#